data_AF-A0A818FUX6-F1
#
_entry.id   AF-A0A818FUX6-F1
#
_cell.length_a   1.000
_cell.length_b   1.000
_cell.length_c   1.000
_cell.angle_alpha   90.00
_cell.angle_beta   90.00
_cell.angle_gamma   90.00
#
_symmetry.space_group_name_H-M   'P 1'
#
loop_
_entity.id
_entity.type
_entity.pdbx_description
1 polymer ?
#
loop_
_entity_poly.entity_id
_entity_poly.type
_entity_poly.pdbx_seq_one_letter_code
_entity_poly.pdbx_strand_id
1 'polypeptide(L)'
;MGSRSSKTSKSSRIPRLRVPKYDLNHFGVITVIFNPIKYKSRSELYHKFDEHMSRSHVTLLTVECIFELSENLDLPKQKFEITRPNDPRHLQIRAPSVLWLKENLINIAVKRLPSYIEYIAWLDADIEFERFDWPHLTIHQLQQYPIVQLFELSSFLGPAGKKDVLRQDYSFAYAIRHEQRLDARRSSECYVHPGYGWAMRRTVFENMGGLLDFSILGSGDVHFAYALINRIEETIPNGIHKDYRTLAKIWGQRVAQLSGNGSFVGYVPIHIYHYWHGNRVDRGYFERWSILENFQFSPLKDLEKNDQTGLIRLTERHSSYQIDEMKRLESFEKGIIAYFRSRNEDNLKKSIPAINTLKPKVSSSDIVRPSDILPTYNQTSWTTDVNQPSNDNVEYIHLQNMHSGHNINEQNSISLNNLNDSYNHTSSSFKNYSQGYLNHELSDQYINFNEENRNDFSTLSEQISF
;
A
#
# COMPACT_ATOMS: atom_id res chain seq x y z
N MET A 1 69.33 -2.36 5.33
CA MET A 1 68.21 -3.26 5.65
C MET A 1 67.39 -2.63 6.76
N GLY A 2 66.15 -2.25 6.47
CA GLY A 2 65.24 -1.67 7.46
C GLY A 2 63.81 -1.94 7.00
N SER A 3 63.23 -3.03 7.49
CA SER A 3 61.93 -3.56 7.09
C SER A 3 60.79 -2.68 7.60
N ARG A 4 60.00 -2.10 6.69
CA ARG A 4 58.68 -1.54 7.00
C ARG A 4 57.70 -2.68 7.25
N SER A 5 57.22 -2.84 8.48
CA SER A 5 56.11 -3.74 8.79
C SER A 5 54.81 -3.16 8.22
N SER A 6 54.19 -3.85 7.26
CA SER A 6 52.83 -3.55 6.81
C SER A 6 51.84 -3.98 7.89
N LYS A 7 51.23 -3.01 8.57
CA LYS A 7 50.01 -3.26 9.36
C LYS A 7 48.85 -3.42 8.37
N THR A 8 48.53 -4.66 8.03
CA THR A 8 47.27 -5.00 7.36
C THR A 8 46.12 -4.75 8.32
N SER A 9 45.20 -3.86 7.95
CA SER A 9 43.97 -3.64 8.69
C SER A 9 43.11 -4.91 8.59
N LYS A 10 42.92 -5.59 9.72
CA LYS A 10 41.90 -6.64 9.83
C LYS A 10 40.54 -5.96 9.71
N SER A 11 39.91 -6.10 8.55
CA SER A 11 38.48 -5.82 8.36
C SER A 11 37.71 -6.61 9.41
N SER A 12 37.14 -5.92 10.40
CA SER A 12 36.22 -6.50 11.38
C SER A 12 34.94 -6.87 10.65
N ARG A 13 34.86 -8.11 10.16
CA ARG A 13 33.60 -8.69 9.67
C ARG A 13 32.62 -8.72 10.84
N ILE A 14 31.61 -7.88 10.79
CA ILE A 14 30.45 -7.95 11.69
C ILE A 14 29.93 -9.40 11.65
N PRO A 15 29.72 -10.07 12.79
CA PRO A 15 29.20 -11.43 12.81
C PRO A 15 27.85 -11.45 12.09
N ARG A 16 27.73 -12.26 11.04
CA ARG A 16 26.43 -12.45 10.36
C ARG A 16 25.44 -13.05 11.37
N LEU A 17 24.27 -12.43 11.52
CA LEU A 17 23.20 -12.97 12.36
C LEU A 17 22.90 -14.41 11.90
N ARG A 18 23.06 -15.36 12.81
CA ARG A 18 22.67 -16.76 12.64
C ARG A 18 21.39 -16.98 13.42
N VAL A 19 20.34 -17.42 12.74
CA VAL A 19 19.07 -17.77 13.37
C VAL A 19 18.86 -19.29 13.36
N PRO A 20 17.98 -19.83 14.23
CA PRO A 20 17.55 -21.21 14.13
C PRO A 20 16.98 -21.54 12.75
N LYS A 21 17.06 -22.81 12.36
CA LYS A 21 16.32 -23.31 11.19
C LYS A 21 14.86 -23.55 11.60
N TYR A 22 13.95 -23.10 10.76
CA TYR A 22 12.50 -23.27 10.92
C TYR A 22 11.97 -24.21 9.83
N ASP A 23 10.84 -24.86 10.11
CA ASP A 23 10.09 -25.56 9.07
C ASP A 23 9.44 -24.55 8.12
N LEU A 24 9.78 -24.63 6.84
CA LEU A 24 9.27 -23.72 5.80
C LEU A 24 7.94 -24.20 5.21
N ASN A 25 7.44 -25.39 5.58
CA ASN A 25 6.17 -25.92 5.06
C ASN A 25 4.96 -25.03 5.38
N HIS A 26 5.02 -24.28 6.49
CA HIS A 26 3.96 -23.37 6.93
C HIS A 26 4.15 -21.93 6.42
N PHE A 27 5.12 -21.69 5.52
CA PHE A 27 5.44 -20.38 4.97
C PHE A 27 5.13 -20.29 3.47
N GLY A 28 4.03 -19.61 3.14
CA GLY A 28 3.59 -19.38 1.77
C GLY A 28 4.16 -18.09 1.19
N VAL A 29 4.89 -18.18 0.09
CA VAL A 29 5.48 -17.02 -0.59
C VAL A 29 4.72 -16.74 -1.86
N ILE A 30 4.30 -15.49 -2.09
CA ILE A 30 3.47 -15.09 -3.23
C ILE A 30 4.23 -14.07 -4.07
N THR A 31 4.17 -14.24 -5.39
CA THR A 31 4.50 -13.16 -6.32
C THR A 31 3.42 -13.05 -7.39
N VAL A 32 3.26 -11.85 -7.94
CA VAL A 32 2.26 -11.57 -8.97
C VAL A 32 2.92 -10.93 -10.18
N ILE A 33 2.48 -11.33 -11.36
CA ILE A 33 2.98 -10.81 -12.62
C ILE A 33 1.82 -10.55 -13.59
N PHE A 34 1.80 -9.35 -14.13
CA PHE A 34 1.01 -8.97 -15.29
C PHE A 34 1.84 -8.01 -16.14
N ASN A 35 1.72 -8.12 -17.46
CA ASN A 35 2.59 -7.41 -18.39
C ASN A 35 1.82 -6.97 -19.64
N PRO A 36 0.89 -6.00 -19.51
CA PRO A 36 0.01 -5.62 -20.61
C PRO A 36 0.77 -5.09 -21.82
N ILE A 37 1.96 -4.50 -21.60
CA ILE A 37 2.82 -3.92 -22.65
C ILE A 37 3.86 -4.92 -23.18
N LYS A 38 4.02 -6.07 -22.55
CA LYS A 38 5.06 -7.07 -22.85
C LYS A 38 6.50 -6.55 -22.73
N TYR A 39 6.79 -5.79 -21.67
CA TYR A 39 8.17 -5.44 -21.34
C TYR A 39 8.99 -6.71 -21.09
N LYS A 40 10.11 -6.87 -21.77
CA LYS A 40 10.96 -8.06 -21.68
C LYS A 40 11.56 -8.20 -20.28
N SER A 41 11.98 -7.08 -19.70
CA SER A 41 12.58 -6.99 -18.36
C SER A 41 11.73 -7.67 -17.29
N ARG A 42 10.40 -7.53 -17.31
CA ARG A 42 9.52 -8.19 -16.33
C ARG A 42 9.65 -9.70 -16.31
N SER A 43 9.67 -10.32 -17.50
CA SER A 43 9.82 -11.78 -17.62
C SER A 43 11.22 -12.26 -17.23
N GLU A 44 12.26 -11.53 -17.63
CA GLU A 44 13.65 -11.86 -17.29
C GLU A 44 13.93 -11.75 -15.80
N LEU A 45 13.40 -10.71 -15.15
CA LEU A 45 13.53 -10.51 -13.71
C LEU A 45 12.75 -11.56 -12.93
N TYR A 46 11.53 -11.90 -13.37
CA TYR A 46 10.77 -12.98 -12.76
C TYR A 46 11.55 -14.29 -12.74
N HIS A 47 12.19 -14.70 -13.85
CA HIS A 47 12.93 -15.96 -13.88
C HIS A 47 14.14 -15.97 -12.93
N LYS A 48 14.81 -14.82 -12.77
CA LYS A 48 15.88 -14.67 -11.77
C LYS A 48 15.34 -14.76 -10.34
N PHE A 49 14.20 -14.14 -10.10
CA PHE A 49 13.52 -14.19 -8.80
C PHE A 49 13.07 -15.61 -8.46
N ASP A 50 12.45 -16.33 -9.39
CA ASP A 50 12.02 -17.73 -9.21
C ASP A 50 13.20 -18.65 -8.90
N GLU A 51 14.33 -18.51 -9.63
CA GLU A 51 15.56 -19.25 -9.30
C GLU A 51 16.05 -18.95 -7.88
N HIS A 52 16.01 -17.67 -7.47
CA HIS A 52 16.41 -17.26 -6.13
C HIS A 52 15.46 -17.82 -5.04
N MET A 53 14.16 -17.85 -5.28
CA MET A 53 13.17 -18.47 -4.38
C MET A 53 13.39 -19.99 -4.26
N SER A 54 13.60 -20.68 -5.38
CA SER A 54 13.92 -22.11 -5.42
C SER A 54 15.17 -22.45 -4.60
N ARG A 55 16.24 -21.66 -4.75
CA ARG A 55 17.48 -21.81 -3.97
C ARG A 55 17.33 -21.43 -2.49
N SER A 56 16.30 -20.67 -2.15
CA SER A 56 15.93 -20.36 -0.76
C SER A 56 15.01 -21.42 -0.14
N HIS A 57 14.65 -22.46 -0.90
CA HIS A 57 13.79 -23.57 -0.48
C HIS A 57 12.39 -23.15 0.01
N VAL A 58 11.84 -22.07 -0.55
CA VAL A 58 10.47 -21.63 -0.26
C VAL A 58 9.48 -22.15 -1.30
N THR A 59 8.23 -22.36 -0.87
CA THR A 59 7.13 -22.61 -1.79
C THR A 59 6.63 -21.28 -2.35
N LEU A 60 6.99 -20.98 -3.60
CA LEU A 60 6.54 -19.80 -4.33
C LEU A 60 5.23 -20.07 -5.09
N LEU A 61 4.14 -19.43 -4.68
CA LEU A 61 2.92 -19.29 -5.45
C LEU A 61 3.04 -18.11 -6.43
N THR A 62 3.09 -18.40 -7.73
CA THR A 62 3.10 -17.37 -8.77
C THR A 62 1.70 -17.15 -9.32
N VAL A 63 1.22 -15.92 -9.26
CA VAL A 63 -0.01 -15.49 -9.92
C VAL A 63 0.32 -14.75 -11.21
N GLU A 64 -0.03 -15.32 -12.35
CA GLU A 64 0.08 -14.64 -13.63
C GLU A 64 -1.30 -14.17 -14.08
N CYS A 65 -1.42 -12.87 -14.37
CA CYS A 65 -2.63 -12.25 -14.87
C CYS A 65 -2.41 -11.73 -16.28
N ILE A 66 -3.34 -12.11 -17.18
CA ILE A 66 -3.44 -11.57 -18.54
C ILE A 66 -4.77 -10.86 -18.71
N PHE A 67 -4.84 -9.93 -19.66
CA PHE A 67 -6.02 -9.10 -19.89
C PHE A 67 -6.76 -9.57 -21.14
N GLU A 68 -8.05 -9.91 -21.01
CA GLU A 68 -8.85 -10.47 -22.10
C GLU A 68 -9.13 -9.46 -23.21
N LEU A 69 -9.38 -8.20 -22.83
CA LEU A 69 -9.69 -7.12 -23.77
C LEU A 69 -8.43 -6.49 -24.38
N SER A 70 -7.23 -7.04 -24.18
CA SER A 70 -5.99 -6.42 -24.64
C SER A 70 -5.99 -6.12 -26.14
N GLU A 71 -6.44 -7.07 -26.96
CA GLU A 71 -6.45 -6.92 -28.43
C GLU A 71 -7.43 -5.83 -28.89
N ASN A 72 -8.53 -5.61 -28.15
CA ASN A 72 -9.52 -4.57 -28.43
C ASN A 72 -9.07 -3.16 -28.00
N LEU A 73 -7.96 -3.07 -27.26
CA LEU A 73 -7.47 -1.86 -26.61
C LEU A 73 -6.08 -1.44 -27.13
N ASP A 74 -5.75 -1.83 -28.36
CA ASP A 74 -4.43 -1.60 -29.00
C ASP A 74 -3.25 -2.15 -28.18
N LEU A 75 -3.46 -3.20 -27.38
CA LEU A 75 -2.40 -3.87 -26.63
C LEU A 75 -1.97 -5.17 -27.33
N PRO A 76 -0.71 -5.60 -27.14
CA PRO A 76 -0.25 -6.88 -27.67
C PRO A 76 -1.11 -8.05 -27.16
N LYS A 77 -1.39 -9.00 -28.05
CA LYS A 77 -2.06 -10.26 -27.69
C LYS A 77 -1.38 -10.96 -26.52
N GLN A 78 -2.16 -11.22 -25.47
CA GLN A 78 -1.65 -11.83 -24.25
C GLN A 78 -1.76 -13.36 -24.29
N LYS A 79 -0.80 -14.03 -23.65
CA LYS A 79 -0.83 -15.46 -23.34
C LYS A 79 -0.12 -15.64 -22.00
N PHE A 80 -0.43 -16.72 -21.29
CA PHE A 80 0.37 -17.10 -20.13
C PHE A 80 1.77 -17.53 -20.60
N GLU A 81 2.79 -16.79 -20.20
CA GLU A 81 4.18 -16.99 -20.58
C GLU A 81 4.98 -17.60 -19.40
N ILE A 82 4.62 -17.20 -18.18
CA ILE A 82 5.33 -17.52 -16.96
C ILE A 82 4.83 -18.83 -16.33
N THR A 83 3.52 -18.95 -16.17
CA THR A 83 2.89 -20.02 -15.42
C THR A 83 2.51 -21.21 -16.29
N ARG A 84 2.13 -22.31 -15.64
CA ARG A 84 1.66 -23.55 -16.25
C ARG A 84 0.34 -23.97 -15.60
N PRO A 85 -0.69 -24.37 -16.37
CA PRO A 85 -2.03 -24.61 -15.84
C PRO A 85 -2.12 -25.76 -14.83
N ASN A 86 -1.18 -26.71 -14.87
CA ASN A 86 -1.19 -27.91 -14.04
C ASN A 86 -0.15 -27.89 -12.89
N ASP A 87 0.54 -26.77 -12.67
CA ASP A 87 1.44 -26.64 -11.53
C ASP A 87 0.65 -26.08 -10.33
N PRO A 88 0.56 -26.79 -9.20
CA PRO A 88 -0.20 -26.34 -8.02
C PRO A 88 0.35 -25.05 -7.40
N ARG A 89 1.58 -24.64 -7.77
CA ARG A 89 2.21 -23.39 -7.35
C ARG A 89 1.94 -22.25 -8.33
N HIS A 90 1.15 -22.48 -9.36
CA HIS A 90 0.82 -21.49 -10.37
C HIS A 90 -0.67 -21.19 -10.38
N LEU A 91 -1.00 -19.91 -10.48
CA LEU A 91 -2.36 -19.44 -10.60
C LEU A 91 -2.48 -18.54 -11.84
N GLN A 92 -3.29 -18.99 -12.80
CA GLN A 92 -3.59 -18.28 -14.03
C GLN A 92 -4.88 -17.49 -13.89
N ILE A 93 -4.82 -16.18 -14.10
CA ILE A 93 -5.98 -15.27 -14.03
C ILE A 93 -6.15 -14.55 -15.37
N ARG A 94 -7.41 -14.49 -15.82
CA ARG A 94 -7.83 -13.67 -16.96
C ARG A 94 -8.66 -12.52 -16.42
N ALA A 95 -8.13 -11.31 -16.53
CA ALA A 95 -8.81 -10.10 -16.08
C ALA A 95 -9.55 -9.45 -17.25
N PRO A 96 -10.82 -9.04 -17.06
CA PRO A 96 -11.60 -8.41 -18.11
C PRO A 96 -11.14 -6.96 -18.38
N SER A 97 -10.68 -6.23 -17.37
CA SER A 97 -10.26 -4.82 -17.49
C SER A 97 -8.75 -4.67 -17.31
N VAL A 98 -8.13 -3.74 -18.04
CA VAL A 98 -6.69 -3.46 -17.92
C VAL A 98 -6.44 -2.53 -16.73
N LEU A 99 -6.16 -3.12 -15.56
CA LEU A 99 -5.95 -2.42 -14.30
C LEU A 99 -4.62 -2.80 -13.65
N TRP A 100 -4.10 -1.97 -12.75
CA TRP A 100 -3.03 -2.38 -11.84
C TRP A 100 -3.64 -3.25 -10.73
N LEU A 101 -3.53 -4.58 -10.88
CA LEU A 101 -4.25 -5.56 -10.04
C LEU A 101 -3.39 -6.19 -8.93
N LYS A 102 -2.19 -5.68 -8.65
CA LYS A 102 -1.21 -6.35 -7.78
C LYS A 102 -1.81 -6.79 -6.43
N GLU A 103 -2.38 -5.86 -5.66
CA GLU A 103 -2.95 -6.13 -4.34
C GLU A 103 -4.19 -7.02 -4.42
N ASN A 104 -5.03 -6.86 -5.45
CA ASN A 104 -6.18 -7.74 -5.70
C ASN A 104 -5.74 -9.19 -5.96
N LEU A 105 -4.72 -9.39 -6.81
CA LEU A 105 -4.19 -10.71 -7.14
C LEU A 105 -3.53 -11.37 -5.92
N ILE A 106 -2.85 -10.60 -5.06
CA ILE A 106 -2.32 -11.11 -3.78
C ILE A 106 -3.46 -11.58 -2.87
N ASN A 107 -4.53 -10.78 -2.71
CA ASN A 107 -5.70 -11.16 -1.92
C ASN A 107 -6.31 -12.48 -2.41
N ILE A 108 -6.42 -12.64 -3.73
CA ILE A 108 -6.91 -13.86 -4.38
C ILE A 108 -5.96 -15.05 -4.14
N ALA A 109 -4.65 -14.82 -4.21
CA ALA A 109 -3.64 -15.85 -3.96
C ALA A 109 -3.72 -16.39 -2.52
N VAL A 110 -3.80 -15.49 -1.53
CA VAL A 110 -3.88 -15.87 -0.11
C VAL A 110 -5.10 -16.75 0.17
N LYS A 111 -6.26 -16.42 -0.44
CA LYS A 111 -7.48 -17.25 -0.31
C LYS A 111 -7.31 -18.68 -0.85
N ARG A 112 -6.39 -18.90 -1.79
CA ARG A 112 -6.09 -20.23 -2.36
C ARG A 112 -4.98 -20.97 -1.63
N LEU A 113 -4.27 -20.33 -0.69
CA LEU A 113 -3.25 -21.01 0.08
C LEU A 113 -3.88 -22.09 0.99
N PRO A 114 -3.26 -23.28 1.09
CA PRO A 114 -3.71 -24.33 2.00
C PRO A 114 -3.88 -23.82 3.43
N SER A 115 -4.86 -24.33 4.18
CA SER A 115 -5.19 -23.85 5.52
C SER A 115 -4.05 -23.99 6.54
N TYR A 116 -3.11 -24.92 6.31
CA TYR A 116 -1.94 -25.11 7.17
C TYR A 116 -0.87 -24.01 7.00
N ILE A 117 -0.98 -23.12 6.01
CA ILE A 117 -0.05 -21.99 5.89
C ILE A 117 -0.33 -20.97 7.00
N GLU A 118 0.65 -20.80 7.89
CA GLU A 118 0.57 -19.89 9.05
C GLU A 118 1.17 -18.52 8.76
N TYR A 119 2.21 -18.48 7.93
CA TYR A 119 2.92 -17.26 7.55
C TYR A 119 2.79 -17.04 6.06
N ILE A 120 2.52 -15.81 5.66
CA ILE A 120 2.46 -15.41 4.26
C ILE A 120 3.50 -14.34 3.98
N ALA A 121 4.09 -14.38 2.79
CA ALA A 121 4.90 -13.30 2.25
C ALA A 121 4.40 -12.94 0.86
N TRP A 122 4.48 -11.67 0.48
CA TRP A 122 4.33 -11.24 -0.90
C TRP A 122 5.52 -10.37 -1.31
N LEU A 123 6.05 -10.62 -2.51
CA LEU A 123 7.30 -10.05 -2.99
C LEU A 123 7.19 -9.58 -4.44
N ASP A 124 7.87 -8.48 -4.71
CA ASP A 124 8.14 -8.02 -6.07
C ASP A 124 9.16 -8.95 -6.74
N ALA A 125 8.93 -9.28 -8.00
CA ALA A 125 9.79 -10.21 -8.75
C ALA A 125 11.07 -9.55 -9.30
N ASP A 126 11.35 -8.30 -8.93
CA ASP A 126 12.52 -7.52 -9.36
C ASP A 126 13.59 -7.39 -8.26
N ILE A 127 13.45 -8.14 -7.16
CA ILE A 127 14.42 -8.14 -6.06
C ILE A 127 15.21 -9.45 -5.96
N GLU A 128 16.37 -9.38 -5.29
CA GLU A 128 17.17 -10.52 -4.87
C GLU A 128 17.67 -10.29 -3.44
N PHE A 129 17.55 -11.29 -2.58
CA PHE A 129 18.14 -11.22 -1.24
C PHE A 129 19.63 -11.54 -1.30
N GLU A 130 20.43 -10.85 -0.48
CA GLU A 130 21.86 -11.16 -0.34
C GLU A 130 22.10 -12.61 0.15
N ARG A 131 21.12 -13.19 0.86
CA ARG A 131 21.24 -14.49 1.52
C ARG A 131 20.05 -15.40 1.21
N PHE A 132 20.31 -16.69 1.02
CA PHE A 132 19.29 -17.72 0.79
C PHE A 132 18.56 -18.18 2.06
N ASP A 133 19.07 -17.84 3.25
CA ASP A 133 18.42 -18.14 4.54
C ASP A 133 17.45 -17.05 5.01
N TRP A 134 17.10 -16.09 4.14
CA TRP A 134 16.09 -15.07 4.39
C TRP A 134 14.74 -15.60 4.90
N PRO A 135 14.24 -16.80 4.51
CA PRO A 135 12.98 -17.32 5.04
C PRO A 135 13.07 -17.60 6.53
N HIS A 136 14.20 -18.15 6.99
CA HIS A 136 14.42 -18.40 8.41
C HIS A 136 14.58 -17.10 9.20
N LEU A 137 15.28 -16.10 8.63
CA LEU A 137 15.35 -14.76 9.23
C LEU A 137 13.95 -14.15 9.36
N THR A 138 13.10 -14.35 8.35
CA THR A 138 11.72 -13.85 8.33
C THR A 138 10.87 -14.51 9.41
N ILE A 139 10.84 -15.85 9.48
CA ILE A 139 10.06 -16.57 10.49
C ILE A 139 10.55 -16.24 11.90
N HIS A 140 11.86 -16.05 12.09
CA HIS A 140 12.41 -15.61 13.36
C HIS A 140 11.86 -14.24 13.77
N GLN A 141 11.84 -13.26 12.87
CA GLN A 141 11.25 -11.95 13.15
C GLN A 141 9.74 -12.04 13.41
N LEU A 142 9.03 -12.96 12.74
CA LEU A 142 7.59 -13.20 12.94
C LEU A 142 7.23 -13.80 14.31
N GLN A 143 8.21 -14.31 15.06
CA GLN A 143 8.01 -14.70 16.45
C GLN A 143 7.82 -13.49 17.37
N GLN A 144 8.44 -12.36 17.02
CA GLN A 144 8.39 -11.12 17.80
C GLN A 144 7.34 -10.15 17.26
N TYR A 145 7.23 -10.04 15.93
CA TYR A 145 6.38 -9.06 15.27
C TYR A 145 5.36 -9.76 14.36
N PRO A 146 4.04 -9.48 14.47
CA PRO A 146 3.04 -10.06 13.58
C PRO A 146 3.18 -9.65 12.11
N ILE A 147 3.85 -8.53 11.83
CA ILE A 147 4.04 -7.94 10.50
C ILE A 147 5.53 -7.59 10.34
N VAL A 148 6.16 -8.03 9.26
CA VAL A 148 7.58 -7.76 8.99
C VAL A 148 7.83 -7.31 7.56
N GLN A 149 8.64 -6.26 7.37
CA GLN A 149 9.18 -5.93 6.06
C GLN A 149 10.44 -6.76 5.79
N LEU A 150 10.58 -7.29 4.59
CA LEU A 150 11.55 -8.36 4.30
C LEU A 150 12.98 -7.89 4.08
N PHE A 151 13.32 -6.67 4.49
CA PHE A 151 14.68 -6.15 4.40
C PHE A 151 14.93 -5.04 5.40
N GLU A 152 16.21 -4.77 5.65
CA GLU A 152 16.71 -3.61 6.39
C GLU A 152 17.15 -2.55 5.40
N LEU A 153 18.00 -2.95 4.45
CA LEU A 153 18.61 -2.09 3.45
C LEU A 153 18.32 -2.65 2.07
N SER A 154 18.10 -1.75 1.11
CA SER A 154 17.98 -2.10 -0.31
C SER A 154 18.98 -1.30 -1.13
N SER A 155 19.56 -1.93 -2.15
CA SER A 155 20.34 -1.25 -3.18
C SER A 155 19.55 -1.20 -4.47
N PHE A 156 19.21 0.01 -4.91
CA PHE A 156 18.61 0.26 -6.21
C PHE A 156 19.71 0.22 -7.28
N LEU A 157 19.67 -0.82 -8.11
CA LEU A 157 20.68 -1.07 -9.12
C LEU A 157 20.40 -0.29 -10.41
N GLY A 158 21.45 0.08 -11.11
CA GLY A 158 21.42 0.57 -12.47
C GLY A 158 21.58 -0.57 -13.49
N PRO A 159 21.62 -0.24 -14.81
CA PRO A 159 21.65 -1.22 -15.88
C PRO A 159 22.82 -2.20 -15.82
N ALA A 160 23.95 -1.80 -15.23
CA ALA A 160 25.13 -2.67 -15.06
C ALA A 160 25.06 -3.58 -13.81
N GLY A 161 23.89 -3.66 -13.15
CA GLY A 161 23.62 -4.57 -12.04
C GLY A 161 24.37 -4.18 -10.77
N LYS A 162 24.85 -5.17 -10.00
CA LYS A 162 25.48 -4.96 -8.68
C LYS A 162 26.75 -4.10 -8.69
N LYS A 163 27.34 -3.85 -9.87
CA LYS A 163 28.49 -2.94 -10.04
C LYS A 163 28.08 -1.47 -10.15
N ASP A 164 26.79 -1.20 -10.26
CA ASP A 164 26.21 0.12 -10.51
C ASP A 164 25.06 0.35 -9.53
N VAL A 165 25.42 0.72 -8.30
CA VAL A 165 24.44 1.04 -7.25
C VAL A 165 24.11 2.53 -7.35
N LEU A 166 22.88 2.84 -7.74
CA LEU A 166 22.43 4.21 -7.93
C LEU A 166 21.96 4.86 -6.63
N ARG A 167 21.39 4.07 -5.72
CA ARG A 167 20.87 4.53 -4.41
C ARG A 167 20.79 3.38 -3.42
N GLN A 168 20.85 3.72 -2.13
CA GLN A 168 20.50 2.81 -1.05
C GLN A 168 19.39 3.39 -0.20
N ASP A 169 18.44 2.54 0.18
CA ASP A 169 17.22 2.91 0.90
C ASP A 169 16.99 1.94 2.05
N TYR A 170 16.78 2.47 3.26
CA TYR A 170 16.30 1.66 4.38
C TYR A 170 14.83 1.30 4.19
N SER A 171 14.42 0.18 4.77
CA SER A 171 13.02 -0.24 4.79
C SER A 171 12.18 0.68 5.69
N PHE A 172 10.89 0.79 5.37
CA PHE A 172 9.92 1.50 6.18
C PHE A 172 9.81 0.99 7.60
N ALA A 173 9.80 -0.33 7.77
CA ALA A 173 9.79 -0.93 9.09
C ALA A 173 11.07 -0.62 9.88
N TYR A 174 12.25 -0.64 9.24
CA TYR A 174 13.50 -0.22 9.89
C TYR A 174 13.41 1.22 10.39
N ALA A 175 12.94 2.14 9.54
CA ALA A 175 12.81 3.55 9.86
C ALA A 175 11.86 3.81 11.05
N ILE A 176 10.72 3.11 11.12
CA ILE A 176 9.82 3.17 12.29
C ILE A 176 10.57 2.73 13.56
N ARG A 177 11.24 1.57 13.50
CA ARG A 177 11.91 0.98 14.68
C ARG A 177 13.07 1.82 15.22
N HIS A 178 13.61 2.72 14.41
CA HIS A 178 14.73 3.59 14.75
C HIS A 178 14.32 5.07 14.78
N GLU A 179 13.01 5.36 14.89
CA GLU A 179 12.45 6.71 15.05
C GLU A 179 12.94 7.71 13.99
N GLN A 180 13.17 7.22 12.77
CA GLN A 180 13.58 8.07 11.67
C GLN A 180 12.40 8.92 11.18
N ARG A 181 12.70 10.12 10.67
CA ARG A 181 11.68 11.00 10.10
C ARG A 181 11.05 10.36 8.86
N LEU A 182 9.74 10.13 8.93
CA LEU A 182 8.93 9.60 7.83
C LEU A 182 8.21 10.75 7.12
N ASP A 183 8.58 10.99 5.87
CA ASP A 183 7.95 11.99 5.01
C ASP A 183 7.45 11.34 3.72
N ALA A 184 6.14 11.36 3.51
CA ALA A 184 5.51 10.79 2.31
C ALA A 184 5.92 11.54 1.03
N ARG A 185 6.44 12.76 1.17
CA ARG A 185 6.68 13.72 0.09
C ARG A 185 8.16 13.94 -0.21
N ARG A 186 9.11 13.52 0.64
CA ARG A 186 10.57 13.75 0.43
C ARG A 186 11.28 12.49 -0.07
N SER A 187 12.04 12.65 -1.16
CA SER A 187 12.75 11.53 -1.82
C SER A 187 14.24 11.76 -2.10
N SER A 188 14.91 12.73 -1.46
CA SER A 188 16.19 13.24 -1.96
C SER A 188 17.46 12.82 -1.23
N GLU A 189 17.43 12.34 0.02
CA GLU A 189 18.68 11.97 0.74
C GLU A 189 18.68 10.55 1.33
N CYS A 190 17.52 10.07 1.81
CA CYS A 190 17.28 8.68 2.21
C CYS A 190 15.80 8.40 1.97
N TYR A 191 15.47 7.60 0.96
CA TYR A 191 14.07 7.24 0.70
C TYR A 191 13.74 6.03 1.58
N VAL A 192 12.82 6.20 2.51
CA VAL A 192 12.33 5.08 3.31
C VAL A 192 11.41 4.25 2.42
N HIS A 193 11.83 3.04 2.06
CA HIS A 193 11.17 2.28 1.00
C HIS A 193 9.99 1.45 1.53
N PRO A 194 8.74 1.67 1.05
CA PRO A 194 7.55 0.98 1.57
C PRO A 194 7.24 -0.36 0.88
N GLY A 195 7.79 -0.61 -0.31
CA GLY A 195 7.47 -1.76 -1.15
C GLY A 195 8.44 -2.95 -1.02
N TYR A 196 8.64 -3.65 -2.14
CA TYR A 196 9.50 -4.83 -2.35
C TYR A 196 9.03 -6.13 -1.71
N GLY A 197 8.79 -6.15 -0.41
CA GLY A 197 8.46 -7.41 0.24
C GLY A 197 8.00 -7.26 1.68
N TRP A 198 6.90 -7.93 2.00
CA TRP A 198 6.34 -8.00 3.34
C TRP A 198 5.96 -9.44 3.66
N ALA A 199 6.01 -9.78 4.95
CA ALA A 199 5.43 -11.00 5.48
C ALA A 199 4.64 -10.73 6.75
N MET A 200 3.67 -11.58 7.03
CA MET A 200 2.89 -11.53 8.26
C MET A 200 2.29 -12.89 8.60
N ARG A 201 1.77 -13.00 9.82
CA ARG A 201 0.89 -14.12 10.18
C ARG A 201 -0.36 -14.07 9.31
N ARG A 202 -0.80 -15.20 8.76
CA ARG A 202 -1.99 -15.30 7.91
C ARG A 202 -3.23 -14.74 8.61
N THR A 203 -3.39 -15.03 9.90
CA THR A 203 -4.50 -14.52 10.71
C THR A 203 -4.53 -13.00 10.78
N VAL A 204 -3.38 -12.33 10.77
CA VAL A 204 -3.30 -10.85 10.74
C VAL A 204 -3.75 -10.32 9.38
N PHE A 205 -3.37 -10.99 8.29
CA PHE A 205 -3.83 -10.63 6.94
C PHE A 205 -5.34 -10.79 6.78
N GLU A 206 -5.89 -11.88 7.30
CA GLU A 206 -7.33 -12.16 7.28
C GLU A 206 -8.10 -11.14 8.12
N ASN A 207 -7.61 -10.82 9.32
CA ASN A 207 -8.21 -9.81 10.20
C ASN A 207 -8.12 -8.39 9.61
N MET A 208 -7.12 -8.10 8.78
CA MET A 208 -7.04 -6.85 8.02
C MET A 208 -8.16 -6.77 6.95
N GLY A 209 -8.68 -7.91 6.51
CA GLY A 209 -9.60 -8.03 5.37
C GLY A 209 -8.88 -8.08 4.02
N GLY A 210 -7.60 -8.46 4.02
CA GLY A 210 -6.73 -8.39 2.85
C GLY A 210 -6.15 -7.00 2.58
N LEU A 211 -5.30 -6.89 1.56
CA LEU A 211 -4.70 -5.65 1.10
C LEU A 211 -5.75 -4.74 0.45
N LEU A 212 -5.49 -3.43 0.45
CA LEU A 212 -6.27 -2.42 -0.23
C LEU A 212 -6.19 -2.64 -1.75
N ASP A 213 -7.25 -3.21 -2.33
CA ASP A 213 -7.26 -3.68 -3.72
C ASP A 213 -7.91 -2.73 -4.74
N PHE A 214 -8.47 -1.60 -4.29
CA PHE A 214 -9.02 -0.56 -5.17
C PHE A 214 -8.00 0.48 -5.66
N SER A 215 -6.71 0.32 -5.34
CA SER A 215 -5.62 1.17 -5.82
C SER A 215 -5.18 0.76 -7.24
N ILE A 216 -6.07 0.96 -8.20
CA ILE A 216 -5.97 0.41 -9.58
C ILE A 216 -4.93 1.05 -10.49
N LEU A 217 -4.10 1.95 -9.96
CA LEU A 217 -2.91 2.52 -10.62
C LEU A 217 -1.63 2.31 -9.79
N GLY A 218 -1.68 1.48 -8.73
CA GLY A 218 -0.61 1.25 -7.77
C GLY A 218 -0.57 2.31 -6.66
N SER A 219 0.48 2.28 -5.82
CA SER A 219 0.60 2.92 -4.49
C SER A 219 0.11 2.06 -3.33
N GLY A 220 -0.32 0.81 -3.59
CA GLY A 220 -0.79 -0.10 -2.54
C GLY A 220 0.25 -0.35 -1.44
N ASP A 221 1.54 -0.38 -1.78
CA ASP A 221 2.66 -0.46 -0.84
C ASP A 221 2.78 0.78 0.05
N VAL A 222 2.71 1.97 -0.54
CA VAL A 222 2.71 3.25 0.20
C VAL A 222 1.51 3.34 1.13
N HIS A 223 0.31 2.99 0.64
CA HIS A 223 -0.92 2.94 1.44
C HIS A 223 -0.79 1.97 2.60
N PHE A 224 -0.27 0.76 2.36
CA PHE A 224 -0.05 -0.24 3.40
C PHE A 224 0.94 0.25 4.45
N ALA A 225 2.11 0.73 4.03
CA ALA A 225 3.13 1.23 4.95
C ALA A 225 2.60 2.35 5.85
N TYR A 226 1.92 3.36 5.29
CA TYR A 226 1.39 4.47 6.08
C TYR A 226 0.16 4.10 6.91
N ALA A 227 -0.61 3.10 6.49
CA ALA A 227 -1.68 2.54 7.31
C ALA A 227 -1.16 1.89 8.59
N LEU A 228 0.02 1.25 8.55
CA LEU A 228 0.64 0.64 9.74
C LEU A 228 0.91 1.65 10.87
N ILE A 229 1.04 2.94 10.56
CA ILE A 229 1.30 4.00 11.53
C ILE A 229 0.15 5.01 11.63
N ASN A 230 -1.05 4.62 11.21
CA ASN A 230 -2.26 5.46 11.24
C ASN A 230 -2.14 6.79 10.46
N ARG A 231 -1.39 6.79 9.35
CA ARG A 231 -1.12 7.97 8.52
C ARG A 231 -1.52 7.77 7.06
N ILE A 232 -2.42 6.83 6.76
CA ILE A 232 -2.81 6.52 5.37
C ILE A 232 -3.35 7.76 4.62
N GLU A 233 -4.06 8.67 5.30
CA GLU A 233 -4.63 9.87 4.66
C GLU A 233 -3.55 10.76 4.02
N GLU A 234 -2.31 10.73 4.51
CA GLU A 234 -1.18 11.50 3.96
C GLU A 234 -0.73 11.01 2.58
N THR A 235 -1.11 9.79 2.22
CA THR A 235 -0.74 9.15 0.95
C THR A 235 -1.72 9.44 -0.18
N ILE A 236 -2.82 10.14 0.11
CA ILE A 236 -3.93 10.36 -0.82
C ILE A 236 -4.00 11.85 -1.18
N PRO A 237 -3.70 12.24 -2.44
CA PRO A 237 -3.81 13.62 -2.90
C PRO A 237 -5.20 14.21 -2.66
N ASN A 238 -5.28 15.54 -2.52
CA ASN A 238 -6.52 16.22 -2.11
C ASN A 238 -7.67 16.06 -3.11
N GLY A 239 -7.40 16.10 -4.41
CA GLY A 239 -8.43 16.04 -5.47
C GLY A 239 -9.00 14.65 -5.75
N ILE A 240 -8.53 13.62 -5.05
CA ILE A 240 -9.06 12.25 -5.18
C ILE A 240 -10.47 12.17 -4.59
N HIS A 241 -11.35 11.45 -5.30
CA HIS A 241 -12.75 11.27 -4.95
C HIS A 241 -12.95 10.80 -3.49
N LYS A 242 -13.98 11.31 -2.83
CA LYS A 242 -14.25 11.06 -1.39
C LYS A 242 -14.42 9.58 -1.04
N ASP A 243 -14.96 8.78 -1.95
CA ASP A 243 -15.19 7.35 -1.73
C ASP A 243 -13.86 6.61 -1.55
N TYR A 244 -12.85 6.93 -2.36
CA TYR A 244 -11.50 6.38 -2.22
C TYR A 244 -10.91 6.71 -0.84
N ARG A 245 -10.99 7.98 -0.43
CA ARG A 245 -10.47 8.44 0.87
C ARG A 245 -11.17 7.77 2.03
N THR A 246 -12.49 7.62 1.95
CA THR A 246 -13.31 6.98 2.98
C THR A 246 -12.95 5.51 3.14
N LEU A 247 -12.90 4.76 2.03
CA LEU A 247 -12.53 3.34 2.05
C LEU A 247 -11.09 3.14 2.55
N ALA A 248 -10.16 3.98 2.10
CA ALA A 248 -8.77 3.92 2.54
C ALA A 248 -8.66 4.18 4.04
N LYS A 249 -9.38 5.18 4.57
CA LYS A 249 -9.41 5.48 6.00
C LYS A 249 -9.95 4.31 6.82
N ILE A 250 -11.08 3.72 6.42
CA ILE A 250 -11.69 2.58 7.12
C ILE A 250 -10.73 1.39 7.16
N TRP A 251 -10.14 1.05 6.02
CA TRP A 251 -9.16 -0.03 5.95
C TRP A 251 -7.91 0.30 6.79
N GLY A 252 -7.39 1.52 6.66
CA GLY A 252 -6.18 1.95 7.37
C GLY A 252 -6.33 1.99 8.89
N GLN A 253 -7.51 2.33 9.41
CA GLN A 253 -7.81 2.24 10.85
C GLN A 253 -7.70 0.80 11.36
N ARG A 254 -8.20 -0.18 10.60
CA ARG A 254 -8.09 -1.60 10.94
C ARG A 254 -6.63 -2.07 10.94
N VAL A 255 -5.87 -1.67 9.92
CA VAL A 255 -4.43 -1.96 9.81
C VAL A 255 -3.67 -1.37 11.01
N ALA A 256 -3.90 -0.10 11.33
CA ALA A 256 -3.25 0.61 12.42
C ALA A 256 -3.50 -0.05 13.79
N GLN A 257 -4.71 -0.56 14.02
CA GLN A 257 -5.03 -1.30 15.23
C GLN A 257 -4.22 -2.61 15.31
N LEU A 258 -4.16 -3.38 14.23
CA LEU A 258 -3.44 -4.65 14.16
C LEU A 258 -1.92 -4.48 14.26
N SER A 259 -1.38 -3.36 13.77
CA SER A 259 0.04 -3.03 13.83
C SER A 259 0.47 -2.33 15.12
N GLY A 260 -0.47 -2.01 16.01
CA GLY A 260 -0.19 -1.21 17.21
C GLY A 260 0.39 0.16 16.86
N ASN A 261 -0.12 0.81 15.80
CA ASN A 261 0.42 2.05 15.24
C ASN A 261 1.93 1.98 14.93
N GLY A 262 2.42 0.81 14.52
CA GLY A 262 3.81 0.56 14.14
C GLY A 262 4.63 -0.17 15.20
N SER A 263 4.15 -0.23 16.46
CA SER A 263 4.85 -0.94 17.54
C SER A 263 5.02 -2.43 17.29
N PHE A 264 4.10 -3.05 16.54
CA PHE A 264 4.12 -4.47 16.19
C PHE A 264 4.66 -4.76 14.78
N VAL A 265 5.40 -3.81 14.19
CA VAL A 265 6.00 -3.94 12.87
C VAL A 265 7.51 -4.13 13.02
N GLY A 266 8.02 -5.25 12.50
CA GLY A 266 9.44 -5.58 12.45
C GLY A 266 10.02 -5.48 11.05
N TYR A 267 11.32 -5.67 10.94
CA TYR A 267 12.03 -5.79 9.67
C TYR A 267 12.99 -6.99 9.72
N VAL A 268 13.36 -7.52 8.55
CA VAL A 268 14.37 -8.58 8.45
C VAL A 268 15.75 -7.93 8.27
N PRO A 269 16.76 -8.21 9.13
CA PRO A 269 18.09 -7.60 9.07
C PRO A 269 18.92 -8.20 7.93
N ILE A 270 18.52 -7.89 6.69
CA ILE A 270 19.11 -8.38 5.45
C ILE A 270 19.16 -7.27 4.41
N HIS A 271 20.19 -7.32 3.57
CA HIS A 271 20.32 -6.49 2.38
C HIS A 271 19.64 -7.16 1.18
N ILE A 272 18.86 -6.39 0.43
CA ILE A 272 18.30 -6.80 -0.86
C ILE A 272 18.83 -5.93 -2.01
N TYR A 273 18.82 -6.49 -3.21
CA TYR A 273 19.11 -5.79 -4.44
C TYR A 273 17.83 -5.65 -5.24
N HIS A 274 17.47 -4.43 -5.64
CA HIS A 274 16.36 -4.19 -6.55
C HIS A 274 16.94 -3.91 -7.94
N TYR A 275 16.63 -4.79 -8.90
CA TYR A 275 17.17 -4.74 -10.25
C TYR A 275 16.58 -3.59 -11.07
N TRP A 276 17.37 -3.11 -12.01
CA TRP A 276 16.95 -2.07 -12.94
C TRP A 276 15.88 -2.59 -13.91
N HIS A 277 14.83 -1.80 -14.14
CA HIS A 277 13.73 -2.05 -15.08
C HIS A 277 13.16 -0.73 -15.62
N GLY A 278 14.04 0.09 -16.20
CA GLY A 278 13.67 1.43 -16.68
C GLY A 278 13.92 2.53 -15.67
N ASN A 279 13.87 3.76 -16.16
CA ASN A 279 14.21 4.94 -15.37
C ASN A 279 13.10 5.27 -14.37
N ARG A 280 13.48 5.70 -13.16
CA ARG A 280 12.52 6.08 -12.13
C ARG A 280 11.57 7.20 -12.58
N VAL A 281 12.06 8.14 -13.39
CA VAL A 281 11.26 9.26 -13.92
C VAL A 281 10.13 8.80 -14.85
N ASP A 282 10.33 7.69 -15.56
CA ASP A 282 9.32 7.14 -16.50
C ASP A 282 8.19 6.40 -15.75
N ARG A 283 8.37 6.11 -14.45
CA ARG A 283 7.40 5.34 -13.64
C ARG A 283 6.13 6.11 -13.27
N GLY A 284 6.11 7.43 -13.49
CA GLY A 284 4.92 8.28 -13.36
C GLY A 284 4.24 8.25 -11.98
N TYR A 285 5.01 8.07 -10.89
CA TYR A 285 4.43 7.82 -9.56
C TYR A 285 3.57 8.99 -9.03
N PHE A 286 3.91 10.22 -9.40
CA PHE A 286 3.11 11.40 -9.03
C PHE A 286 2.01 11.66 -10.05
N GLU A 287 2.36 11.58 -11.34
CA GLU A 287 1.50 11.94 -12.47
C GLU A 287 0.30 10.99 -12.61
N ARG A 288 0.46 9.70 -12.26
CA ARG A 288 -0.64 8.72 -12.34
C ARG A 288 -1.87 9.09 -11.52
N TRP A 289 -1.70 9.85 -10.42
CA TRP A 289 -2.82 10.30 -9.60
C TRP A 289 -3.78 11.22 -10.36
N SER A 290 -3.25 11.98 -11.33
CA SER A 290 -4.07 12.85 -12.18
C SER A 290 -5.11 12.07 -12.98
N ILE A 291 -4.85 10.79 -13.30
CA ILE A 291 -5.82 9.94 -13.99
C ILE A 291 -7.03 9.68 -13.07
N LEU A 292 -6.80 9.36 -11.79
CA LEU A 292 -7.91 9.14 -10.84
C LEU A 292 -8.67 10.44 -10.56
N GLU A 293 -7.95 11.56 -10.43
CA GLU A 293 -8.50 12.88 -10.15
C GLU A 293 -9.34 13.41 -11.33
N ASN A 294 -8.78 13.43 -12.54
CA ASN A 294 -9.46 13.97 -13.73
C ASN A 294 -10.74 13.22 -14.07
N PHE A 295 -10.76 11.91 -13.87
CA PHE A 295 -11.93 11.07 -14.14
C PHE A 295 -12.84 10.87 -12.92
N GLN A 296 -12.52 11.53 -11.78
CA GLN A 296 -13.26 11.44 -10.52
C GLN A 296 -13.56 9.98 -10.11
N PHE A 297 -12.53 9.14 -10.20
CA PHE A 297 -12.64 7.70 -9.96
C PHE A 297 -13.21 7.39 -8.57
N SER A 298 -14.35 6.70 -8.53
CA SER A 298 -14.94 6.18 -7.31
C SER A 298 -14.85 4.66 -7.28
N PRO A 299 -14.11 4.05 -6.32
CA PRO A 299 -14.09 2.60 -6.17
C PRO A 299 -15.47 1.98 -5.94
N LEU A 300 -16.43 2.72 -5.39
CA LEU A 300 -17.79 2.22 -5.12
C LEU A 300 -18.68 2.22 -6.36
N LYS A 301 -18.39 3.08 -7.34
CA LYS A 301 -19.21 3.26 -8.54
C LYS A 301 -18.58 2.69 -9.80
N ASP A 302 -17.25 2.63 -9.84
CA ASP A 302 -16.48 2.33 -11.05
C ASP A 302 -15.84 0.94 -10.99
N LEU A 303 -15.85 0.27 -9.82
CA LEU A 303 -15.39 -1.10 -9.68
C LEU A 303 -16.52 -2.05 -9.30
N GLU A 304 -16.48 -3.23 -9.91
CA GLU A 304 -17.24 -4.41 -9.53
C GLU A 304 -16.27 -5.50 -9.10
N LYS A 305 -16.68 -6.33 -8.14
CA LYS A 305 -15.93 -7.49 -7.69
C LYS A 305 -16.72 -8.74 -8.04
N ASN A 306 -16.06 -9.71 -8.67
CA ASN A 306 -16.67 -11.01 -8.89
C ASN A 306 -16.79 -11.75 -7.55
N ASP A 307 -18.01 -12.10 -7.13
CA ASP A 307 -18.27 -12.65 -5.79
C ASP A 307 -17.56 -13.98 -5.52
N GLN A 308 -17.38 -14.81 -6.56
CA GLN A 308 -16.75 -16.13 -6.42
C GLN A 308 -15.22 -16.04 -6.32
N THR A 309 -14.61 -15.18 -7.14
CA THR A 309 -13.15 -15.13 -7.28
C THR A 309 -12.52 -13.98 -6.50
N GLY A 310 -13.26 -12.91 -6.23
CA GLY A 310 -12.75 -11.65 -5.71
C GLY A 310 -12.02 -10.78 -6.74
N LEU A 311 -12.01 -11.17 -8.02
CA LEU A 311 -11.37 -10.40 -9.09
C LEU A 311 -12.15 -9.12 -9.36
N ILE A 312 -11.45 -7.99 -9.37
CA ILE A 312 -12.06 -6.69 -9.67
C ILE A 312 -12.03 -6.37 -11.17
N ARG A 313 -13.03 -5.62 -11.62
CA ARG A 313 -13.16 -5.10 -12.98
C ARG A 313 -13.79 -3.72 -12.96
N LEU A 314 -13.66 -2.98 -14.05
CA LEU A 314 -14.47 -1.77 -14.25
C LEU A 314 -15.93 -2.16 -14.43
N THR A 315 -16.85 -1.35 -13.90
CA THR A 315 -18.29 -1.59 -14.05
C THR A 315 -18.71 -1.50 -15.51
N GLU A 316 -19.54 -2.44 -15.96
CA GLU A 316 -20.13 -2.37 -17.28
C GLU A 316 -21.37 -1.46 -17.25
N ARG A 317 -21.42 -0.44 -18.11
CA ARG A 317 -22.60 0.42 -18.25
C ARG A 317 -23.22 0.19 -19.63
N HIS A 318 -24.44 -0.32 -19.68
CA HIS A 318 -25.07 -0.81 -20.93
C HIS A 318 -26.39 -0.10 -21.29
N SER A 319 -26.85 0.86 -20.49
CA SER A 319 -28.09 1.59 -20.80
C SER A 319 -27.82 2.88 -21.58
N SER A 320 -28.65 3.18 -22.58
CA SER A 320 -28.60 4.42 -23.37
C SER A 320 -28.68 5.70 -22.53
N TYR A 321 -29.23 5.64 -21.30
CA TYR A 321 -29.31 6.76 -20.36
C TYR A 321 -27.98 7.05 -19.62
N GLN A 322 -26.92 6.29 -19.89
CA GLN A 322 -25.61 6.43 -19.21
C GLN A 322 -24.43 6.57 -20.19
N ILE A 323 -24.69 7.02 -21.42
CA ILE A 323 -23.67 7.13 -22.49
C ILE A 323 -22.47 7.97 -22.06
N ASP A 324 -22.67 9.08 -21.35
CA ASP A 324 -21.57 9.96 -20.94
C ASP A 324 -20.65 9.28 -19.92
N GLU A 325 -21.25 8.50 -19.01
CA GLU A 325 -20.49 7.73 -18.03
C GLU A 325 -19.76 6.54 -18.66
N MET A 326 -20.36 5.89 -19.67
CA MET A 326 -19.66 4.89 -20.47
C MET A 326 -18.42 5.51 -21.14
N LYS A 327 -18.58 6.64 -21.83
CA LYS A 327 -17.47 7.35 -22.48
C LYS A 327 -16.41 7.81 -21.49
N ARG A 328 -16.81 8.23 -20.28
CA ARG A 328 -15.90 8.56 -19.18
C ARG A 328 -15.05 7.35 -18.80
N LEU A 329 -15.67 6.18 -18.57
CA LEU A 329 -14.96 4.96 -18.19
C LEU A 329 -14.04 4.43 -19.30
N GLU A 330 -14.48 4.49 -20.56
CA GLU A 330 -13.62 4.15 -21.71
C GLU A 330 -12.39 5.06 -21.78
N SER A 331 -12.58 6.37 -21.59
CA SER A 331 -11.49 7.34 -21.59
C SER A 331 -10.56 7.16 -20.38
N PHE A 332 -11.13 6.77 -19.24
CA PHE A 332 -10.39 6.42 -18.04
C PHE A 332 -9.49 5.19 -18.27
N GLU A 333 -10.03 4.10 -18.82
CA GLU A 333 -9.24 2.90 -19.15
C GLU A 333 -8.12 3.20 -20.16
N LYS A 334 -8.39 4.04 -21.18
CA LYS A 334 -7.34 4.54 -22.09
C LYS A 334 -6.24 5.29 -21.36
N GLY A 335 -6.57 6.09 -20.33
CA GLY A 335 -5.61 6.74 -19.46
C GLY A 335 -4.74 5.75 -18.69
N ILE A 336 -5.33 4.67 -18.16
CA ILE A 336 -4.60 3.59 -17.47
C ILE A 336 -3.64 2.88 -18.43
N ILE A 337 -4.08 2.60 -19.65
CA ILE A 337 -3.25 1.98 -20.69
C ILE A 337 -2.08 2.89 -21.08
N ALA A 338 -2.33 4.19 -21.24
CA ALA A 338 -1.29 5.17 -21.51
C ALA A 338 -0.24 5.20 -20.38
N TYR A 339 -0.67 5.10 -19.13
CA TYR A 339 0.23 4.95 -17.98
C TYR A 339 1.10 3.68 -18.08
N PHE A 340 0.51 2.52 -18.40
CA PHE A 340 1.31 1.30 -18.58
C PHE A 340 2.37 1.45 -19.68
N ARG A 341 2.03 2.09 -20.80
CA ARG A 341 2.95 2.38 -21.91
C ARG A 341 4.05 3.37 -21.55
N SER A 342 3.78 4.34 -20.67
CA SER A 342 4.77 5.38 -20.33
C SER A 342 5.94 4.86 -19.50
N ARG A 343 5.77 3.72 -18.80
CA ARG A 343 6.77 3.16 -17.87
C ARG A 343 8.09 2.77 -18.52
N ASN A 344 8.09 2.43 -19.81
CA ASN A 344 9.29 2.33 -20.64
C ASN A 344 10.39 1.41 -20.02
N GLU A 345 9.97 0.27 -19.46
CA GLU A 345 10.79 -0.56 -18.55
C GLU A 345 12.03 -1.22 -19.22
N ASP A 346 12.05 -1.29 -20.56
CA ASP A 346 13.16 -1.89 -21.32
C ASP A 346 14.17 -0.87 -21.88
N ASN A 347 13.96 0.43 -21.65
CA ASN A 347 14.73 1.46 -22.35
C ASN A 347 16.02 1.84 -21.64
N LEU A 348 17.12 1.28 -22.13
CA LEU A 348 18.48 1.50 -21.64
C LEU A 348 19.04 2.90 -21.96
N LYS A 349 18.39 3.72 -22.82
CA LYS A 349 19.01 4.90 -23.44
C LYS A 349 18.86 6.22 -22.65
N LYS A 350 18.25 6.20 -21.46
CA LYS A 350 17.96 7.42 -20.67
C LYS A 350 18.54 7.41 -19.25
N SER A 351 19.62 6.68 -18.99
CA SER A 351 20.35 6.82 -17.72
C SER A 351 21.00 8.20 -17.64
N ILE A 352 20.39 9.13 -16.92
CA ILE A 352 21.04 10.38 -16.51
C ILE A 352 22.24 9.99 -15.63
N PRO A 353 23.46 10.48 -15.88
CA PRO A 353 24.61 10.16 -15.03
C PRO A 353 24.32 10.60 -13.59
N ALA A 354 24.77 9.77 -12.64
CA ALA A 354 24.60 10.00 -11.21
C ALA A 354 24.94 11.46 -10.84
N ILE A 355 24.03 12.12 -10.12
CA ILE A 355 24.36 13.37 -9.44
C ILE A 355 25.42 12.99 -8.41
N ASN A 356 26.68 13.29 -8.72
CA ASN A 356 27.75 13.28 -7.73
C ASN A 356 27.29 14.19 -6.60
N THR A 357 27.06 13.61 -5.43
CA THR A 357 26.91 14.35 -4.18
C THR A 357 28.16 15.21 -4.02
N LEU A 358 28.07 16.48 -4.38
CA LEU A 358 29.01 17.49 -3.94
C LEU A 358 28.97 17.48 -2.42
N LYS A 359 30.03 16.97 -1.79
CA LYS A 359 30.26 17.19 -0.36
C LYS A 359 30.26 18.69 -0.14
N PRO A 360 29.38 19.26 0.71
CA PRO A 360 29.55 20.65 1.09
C PRO A 360 30.84 20.76 1.90
N LYS A 361 31.82 21.49 1.35
CA LYS A 361 32.89 22.09 2.17
C LYS A 361 32.22 23.15 3.03
N VAL A 362 31.90 22.82 4.27
CA VAL A 362 31.56 23.82 5.27
C VAL A 362 32.88 24.35 5.82
N SER A 363 33.26 25.58 5.44
CA SER A 363 34.19 26.38 6.23
C SER A 363 33.42 26.99 7.39
N SER A 364 34.00 26.91 8.58
CA SER A 364 33.39 27.27 9.86
C SER A 364 33.34 28.79 10.10
N SER A 365 32.86 29.60 9.15
CA SER A 365 32.85 31.06 9.30
C SER A 365 31.55 31.80 8.99
N ASP A 366 30.52 31.19 8.40
CA ASP A 366 29.32 31.96 8.02
C ASP A 366 28.03 31.32 8.54
N ILE A 367 27.71 31.61 9.81
CA ILE A 367 26.39 31.37 10.40
C ILE A 367 25.61 32.68 10.31
N VAL A 368 24.71 32.79 9.32
CA VAL A 368 23.67 33.82 9.30
C VAL A 368 22.42 33.25 9.98
N ARG A 369 21.87 34.02 10.93
CA ARG A 369 20.69 33.62 11.73
C ARG A 369 19.42 33.60 10.85
N PRO A 370 18.46 32.70 11.11
CA PRO A 370 17.21 32.65 10.35
C PRO A 370 16.24 33.74 10.83
N SER A 371 16.39 34.95 10.28
CA SER A 371 15.36 36.00 10.31
C SER A 371 15.18 36.75 8.97
N ASP A 372 16.02 36.50 7.95
CA ASP A 372 16.15 37.45 6.83
C ASP A 372 15.79 36.89 5.43
N ILE A 373 14.89 35.91 5.31
CA ILE A 373 14.37 35.50 3.99
C ILE A 373 12.87 35.18 4.06
N LEU A 374 12.03 36.18 3.81
CA LEU A 374 10.65 36.04 3.34
C LEU A 374 10.55 36.64 1.94
N PRO A 375 10.02 35.94 0.92
CA PRO A 375 9.67 36.58 -0.34
C PRO A 375 8.36 37.36 -0.19
N THR A 376 8.43 38.63 -0.54
CA THR A 376 7.30 39.55 -0.76
C THR A 376 6.46 39.09 -1.94
N TYR A 377 5.14 38.99 -1.76
CA TYR A 377 4.18 38.98 -2.87
C TYR A 377 3.50 40.35 -2.94
N ASN A 378 3.67 41.00 -4.10
CA ASN A 378 3.05 42.28 -4.44
C ASN A 378 1.51 42.15 -4.45
N GLN A 379 0.85 42.91 -3.57
CA GLN A 379 -0.54 43.34 -3.77
C GLN A 379 -0.52 44.66 -4.54
N THR A 380 -1.10 44.67 -5.73
CA THR A 380 -1.51 45.91 -6.38
C THR A 380 -2.88 46.33 -5.86
N SER A 381 -2.86 47.49 -5.21
CA SER A 381 -3.95 48.32 -4.72
C SER A 381 -4.99 48.68 -5.78
N TRP A 382 -6.25 48.86 -5.37
CA TRP A 382 -6.97 50.12 -5.61
C TRP A 382 -7.87 50.48 -4.42
N THR A 383 -7.77 51.77 -4.12
CA THR A 383 -8.24 52.62 -3.02
C THR A 383 -9.74 52.62 -2.72
N THR A 384 -10.03 52.84 -1.44
CA THR A 384 -11.32 53.30 -0.89
C THR A 384 -11.70 54.68 -1.40
N ASP A 385 -12.98 54.86 -1.76
CA ASP A 385 -13.64 56.15 -1.65
C ASP A 385 -15.02 55.96 -1.02
N VAL A 386 -15.30 56.83 -0.06
CA VAL A 386 -16.52 56.88 0.76
C VAL A 386 -17.49 57.87 0.10
N ASN A 387 -18.73 57.46 -0.16
CA ASN A 387 -19.87 58.39 -0.17
C ASN A 387 -21.20 57.65 0.09
N GLN A 388 -22.07 58.36 0.81
CA GLN A 388 -23.29 57.94 1.50
C GLN A 388 -24.53 57.73 0.58
N PRO A 389 -25.70 57.29 1.11
CA PRO A 389 -26.68 56.45 0.42
C PRO A 389 -27.88 57.22 -0.17
N SER A 390 -28.65 56.53 -1.03
CA SER A 390 -30.05 56.88 -1.32
C SER A 390 -30.87 55.65 -1.69
N ASN A 391 -32.06 55.56 -1.08
CA ASN A 391 -33.13 54.59 -1.28
C ASN A 391 -33.48 54.37 -2.77
N ASP A 392 -33.91 53.16 -3.12
CA ASP A 392 -35.31 52.89 -3.49
C ASP A 392 -35.53 51.43 -3.95
N ASN A 393 -36.70 50.92 -3.56
CA ASN A 393 -37.46 49.79 -4.13
C ASN A 393 -37.02 48.35 -3.84
N VAL A 394 -37.57 47.85 -2.73
CA VAL A 394 -37.92 46.44 -2.48
C VAL A 394 -39.25 46.15 -3.18
N GLU A 395 -39.29 45.16 -4.08
CA GLU A 395 -40.53 44.51 -4.50
C GLU A 395 -40.46 43.01 -4.23
N TYR A 396 -41.40 42.56 -3.39
CA TYR A 396 -41.73 41.17 -3.13
C TYR A 396 -42.56 40.62 -4.30
N ILE A 397 -42.23 39.42 -4.80
CA ILE A 397 -43.22 38.58 -5.49
C ILE A 397 -43.18 37.16 -4.89
N HIS A 398 -44.26 36.89 -4.18
CA HIS A 398 -44.80 35.57 -3.87
C HIS A 398 -45.79 35.19 -4.99
N LEU A 399 -45.96 33.89 -5.29
CA LEU A 399 -47.16 33.20 -5.82
C LEU A 399 -46.72 31.84 -6.41
N GLN A 400 -47.08 30.74 -5.75
CA GLN A 400 -48.25 29.88 -6.01
C GLN A 400 -48.05 28.88 -7.15
N ASN A 401 -48.24 27.60 -6.83
CA ASN A 401 -48.78 26.63 -7.79
C ASN A 401 -49.72 25.66 -7.02
N MET A 402 -51.00 25.75 -7.37
CA MET A 402 -52.05 24.78 -7.05
C MET A 402 -52.42 24.02 -8.34
N HIS A 403 -52.55 22.69 -8.20
CA HIS A 403 -53.56 21.80 -8.82
C HIS A 403 -53.55 21.63 -10.36
N SER A 404 -53.89 20.49 -10.98
CA SER A 404 -54.35 19.14 -10.59
C SER A 404 -54.69 18.34 -11.88
N GLY A 405 -54.76 17.00 -11.79
CA GLY A 405 -55.56 16.11 -12.68
C GLY A 405 -54.76 14.91 -13.24
N HIS A 406 -54.83 13.67 -12.72
CA HIS A 406 -55.89 12.63 -12.65
C HIS A 406 -56.02 11.70 -13.87
N ASN A 407 -55.75 10.40 -13.63
CA ASN A 407 -56.48 9.16 -14.01
C ASN A 407 -55.52 7.96 -13.72
N ILE A 408 -55.65 7.16 -12.65
CA ILE A 408 -56.62 6.09 -12.31
C ILE A 408 -56.69 4.94 -13.35
N ASN A 409 -56.15 3.77 -12.97
CA ASN A 409 -56.91 2.52 -12.95
C ASN A 409 -56.27 1.50 -11.97
N GLU A 410 -57.12 0.95 -11.11
CA GLU A 410 -56.87 -0.03 -10.06
C GLU A 410 -56.82 -1.48 -10.59
N GLN A 411 -56.16 -2.39 -9.86
CA GLN A 411 -56.79 -3.57 -9.22
C GLN A 411 -55.72 -4.54 -8.67
N ASN A 412 -55.60 -4.65 -7.34
CA ASN A 412 -55.92 -5.86 -6.56
C ASN A 412 -55.34 -5.79 -5.14
N SER A 413 -56.26 -5.88 -4.19
CA SER A 413 -56.13 -5.95 -2.74
C SER A 413 -55.99 -7.39 -2.27
N ILE A 414 -55.21 -7.66 -1.19
CA ILE A 414 -55.56 -8.58 -0.08
C ILE A 414 -54.82 -8.16 1.22
N SER A 415 -55.63 -7.72 2.20
CA SER A 415 -55.64 -7.90 3.67
C SER A 415 -54.40 -7.72 4.57
N LEU A 416 -54.57 -6.78 5.51
CA LEU A 416 -53.90 -6.58 6.80
C LEU A 416 -54.46 -7.47 7.93
N ASN A 417 -53.67 -7.67 8.99
CA ASN A 417 -54.03 -7.60 10.42
C ASN A 417 -52.71 -7.65 11.24
N ASN A 418 -52.22 -6.52 11.78
CA ASN A 418 -52.48 -5.94 13.12
C ASN A 418 -51.86 -6.70 14.30
N LEU A 419 -50.88 -6.06 14.96
CA LEU A 419 -51.00 -5.62 16.37
C LEU A 419 -49.92 -4.58 16.72
N ASN A 420 -50.40 -3.53 17.39
CA ASN A 420 -49.75 -2.27 17.75
C ASN A 420 -49.11 -2.31 19.15
N ASP A 421 -48.40 -1.20 19.42
CA ASP A 421 -48.25 -0.49 20.71
C ASP A 421 -46.98 -0.78 21.55
N SER A 422 -46.26 0.19 22.13
CA SER A 422 -46.19 1.67 22.03
C SER A 422 -45.14 2.21 23.07
N TYR A 423 -44.77 3.49 22.92
CA TYR A 423 -44.20 4.47 23.91
C TYR A 423 -42.68 4.58 24.22
N ASN A 424 -42.02 5.48 23.46
CA ASN A 424 -41.53 6.85 23.80
C ASN A 424 -40.73 7.25 25.07
N HIS A 425 -39.79 8.18 24.78
CA HIS A 425 -39.14 9.27 25.57
C HIS A 425 -37.98 8.88 26.52
N THR A 426 -36.81 9.52 26.48
CA THR A 426 -36.53 10.98 26.59
C THR A 426 -35.13 11.35 26.07
N SER A 427 -35.00 12.61 25.64
CA SER A 427 -33.77 13.33 25.30
C SER A 427 -33.43 14.34 26.40
N SER A 428 -32.17 14.48 26.80
CA SER A 428 -31.61 15.78 27.23
C SER A 428 -30.09 15.76 27.40
N SER A 429 -29.45 16.63 26.63
CA SER A 429 -28.18 17.35 26.79
C SER A 429 -27.53 17.42 28.18
N PHE A 430 -26.19 17.37 28.23
CA PHE A 430 -25.36 18.33 29.00
C PHE A 430 -23.97 18.54 28.35
N LYS A 431 -23.55 19.80 28.33
CA LYS A 431 -22.27 20.36 27.84
C LYS A 431 -21.23 20.45 28.97
N ASN A 432 -19.96 20.42 28.55
CA ASN A 432 -18.75 21.07 29.12
C ASN A 432 -18.24 20.64 30.50
N TYR A 433 -16.96 20.24 30.56
CA TYR A 433 -15.92 20.92 31.36
C TYR A 433 -14.52 20.63 30.78
N SER A 434 -13.73 21.69 30.66
CA SER A 434 -12.31 21.73 30.30
C SER A 434 -11.53 22.44 31.42
N GLN A 435 -10.21 22.21 31.47
CA GLN A 435 -9.20 22.60 32.50
C GLN A 435 -9.11 21.58 33.65
N GLY A 436 -7.98 21.04 34.06
CA GLY A 436 -6.57 21.31 33.75
C GLY A 436 -5.79 21.23 35.07
N TYR A 437 -4.82 20.32 35.21
CA TYR A 437 -3.77 20.39 36.24
C TYR A 437 -2.48 19.70 35.75
N LEU A 438 -1.38 20.41 35.97
CA LEU A 438 0.01 20.04 35.74
C LEU A 438 0.59 19.29 36.95
N ASN A 439 1.60 18.46 36.65
CA ASN A 439 2.75 18.03 37.47
C ASN A 439 2.53 17.24 38.76
N HIS A 440 3.06 16.01 38.79
CA HIS A 440 4.25 15.71 39.60
C HIS A 440 4.89 14.37 39.18
N GLU A 441 6.21 14.38 38.94
CA GLU A 441 7.10 13.23 39.04
C GLU A 441 7.06 12.66 40.47
N LEU A 442 7.16 11.34 40.62
CA LEU A 442 7.90 10.67 41.70
C LEU A 442 8.17 9.18 41.35
N SER A 443 9.47 8.92 41.19
CA SER A 443 10.29 7.73 41.44
C SER A 443 9.71 6.42 42.02
N ASP A 444 10.25 5.35 41.43
CA ASP A 444 10.89 4.18 42.06
C ASP A 444 10.12 3.10 42.84
N GLN A 445 10.36 1.87 42.33
CA GLN A 445 10.53 0.60 43.02
C GLN A 445 9.33 0.01 43.75
N TYR A 446 8.89 -1.19 43.36
CA TYR A 446 8.72 -2.32 44.27
C TYR A 446 8.61 -3.65 43.48
N ILE A 447 9.69 -4.43 43.59
CA ILE A 447 9.80 -5.87 43.89
C ILE A 447 9.23 -6.94 42.93
N ASN A 448 10.20 -7.72 42.41
CA ASN A 448 10.12 -9.11 41.97
C ASN A 448 9.61 -10.04 43.09
N PHE A 449 8.59 -10.85 42.80
CA PHE A 449 8.37 -12.15 43.43
C PHE A 449 7.67 -13.06 42.41
N ASN A 450 8.30 -14.18 42.04
CA ASN A 450 7.65 -15.44 41.66
C ASN A 450 8.72 -16.49 41.28
N GLU A 451 9.21 -17.20 42.29
CA GLU A 451 9.59 -18.60 42.17
C GLU A 451 8.88 -19.37 43.28
N GLU A 452 8.63 -20.67 43.03
CA GLU A 452 7.99 -21.66 43.91
C GLU A 452 6.46 -21.79 43.82
N ASN A 453 6.00 -22.56 42.84
CA ASN A 453 5.25 -23.79 43.11
C ASN A 453 5.15 -24.67 41.86
N ARG A 454 5.97 -25.72 41.84
CA ARG A 454 5.71 -26.96 41.11
C ARG A 454 4.88 -27.87 42.02
N ASN A 455 3.75 -28.38 41.53
CA ASN A 455 3.47 -29.82 41.41
C ASN A 455 1.97 -30.08 41.22
N ASP A 456 1.73 -31.13 40.43
CA ASP A 456 0.52 -31.95 40.34
C ASP A 456 -0.74 -31.32 39.71
N PHE A 457 -1.02 -31.68 38.46
CA PHE A 457 -1.91 -32.81 38.17
C PHE A 457 -1.96 -33.05 36.66
N SER A 458 -1.35 -34.15 36.23
CA SER A 458 -1.67 -34.82 34.97
C SER A 458 -2.83 -35.79 35.18
N THR A 459 -3.56 -36.06 34.09
CA THR A 459 -4.54 -37.14 33.86
C THR A 459 -5.93 -37.02 34.49
N LEU A 460 -6.92 -36.64 33.67
CA LEU A 460 -8.04 -37.53 33.38
C LEU A 460 -8.76 -37.12 32.09
N SER A 461 -9.06 -38.14 31.31
CA SER A 461 -9.66 -38.18 29.99
C SER A 461 -11.18 -38.12 30.02
N GLU A 462 -11.73 -37.76 28.85
CA GLU A 462 -12.99 -38.25 28.27
C GLU A 462 -14.37 -37.71 28.73
N GLN A 463 -15.10 -37.26 27.69
CA GLN A 463 -16.57 -37.24 27.50
C GLN A 463 -17.33 -36.22 28.37
N ILE A 464 -18.06 -35.26 27.79
CA ILE A 464 -19.45 -35.44 27.36
C ILE A 464 -19.82 -34.41 26.27
N SER A 465 -20.61 -34.91 25.33
CA SER A 465 -21.33 -34.30 24.20
C SER A 465 -22.15 -33.04 24.53
N PHE A 466 -22.06 -32.00 23.69
CA PHE A 466 -23.14 -31.49 22.82
C PHE A 466 -22.62 -30.37 21.90
#